data_AF-A0A0B8NTK9-F1
#
_entry.id   AF-A0A0B8NTK9-F1
#
_cell.length_a   1.000
_cell.length_b   1.000
_cell.length_c   1.000
_cell.angle_alpha   90.00
_cell.angle_beta   90.00
_cell.angle_gamma   90.00
#
_symmetry.space_group_name_H-M   'P 1'
#
loop_
_entity.id
_entity.type
_entity.pdbx_description
1 polymer ?
#
loop_
_entity_poly.entity_id
_entity_poly.type
_entity_poly.pdbx_seq_one_letter_code
_entity_poly.pdbx_strand_id
1 'polypeptide(L)'
;MQLGGSVEDIRVSMGKDIDSLRYSATLKQGRMNYWELIPGFHTLQAKVAGNIHKANAKVSLLDDTLPYGQVFQAPLRVRQAQVDVVWEISDDGWSLWADKVSVATPDLQVLGAFKLDFPKNAPAFLSFYAEADLLDAGQTWRYLPTCHGTEPNRLSI
;
A
#
# COMPACT_ATOMS: atom_id res chain seq x y z
N MET A 1 -8.03 2.14 -15.85
CA MET A 1 -7.11 2.64 -14.81
C MET A 1 -6.48 3.93 -15.29
N GLN A 2 -6.60 5.04 -14.55
CA GLN A 2 -5.95 6.31 -14.88
C GLN A 2 -4.88 6.57 -13.82
N LEU A 3 -3.63 6.70 -14.26
CA LEU A 3 -2.47 7.02 -13.44
C LEU A 3 -2.00 8.44 -13.76
N GLY A 4 -1.49 9.16 -12.76
CA GLY A 4 -0.93 10.49 -12.93
C GLY A 4 0.17 10.80 -11.92
N GLY A 5 0.91 11.89 -12.16
CA GLY A 5 2.05 12.33 -11.36
C GLY A 5 3.29 12.57 -12.21
N SER A 6 4.39 12.98 -11.58
CA SER A 6 5.71 13.08 -12.21
C SER A 6 6.71 12.14 -11.55
N VAL A 7 7.56 11.52 -12.36
CA VAL A 7 8.71 10.77 -11.87
C VAL A 7 9.96 11.60 -12.15
N GLU A 8 10.72 11.86 -11.09
CA GLU A 8 11.88 12.74 -11.06
C GLU A 8 13.06 12.02 -10.40
N ASP A 9 14.26 12.60 -10.51
CA ASP A 9 15.49 12.06 -9.91
C ASP A 9 15.77 10.58 -10.25
N ILE A 10 15.44 10.17 -11.48
CA ILE A 10 15.65 8.81 -11.95
C ILE A 10 17.16 8.58 -12.09
N ARG A 11 17.67 7.57 -11.39
CA ARG A 11 19.08 7.14 -11.45
C ARG A 11 19.12 5.65 -11.69
N VAL A 12 20.01 5.23 -12.58
CA VAL A 12 20.26 3.83 -12.90
C VAL A 12 21.77 3.63 -12.99
N SER A 13 22.27 2.57 -12.40
CA SER A 13 23.66 2.15 -12.55
C SER A 13 23.71 0.64 -12.71
N MET A 14 24.50 0.16 -13.68
CA MET A 14 24.71 -1.26 -13.91
C MET A 14 26.19 -1.45 -14.29
N GLY A 15 26.80 -2.48 -13.71
CA GLY A 15 28.14 -2.95 -14.04
C GLY A 15 28.11 -3.92 -15.22
N LYS A 16 28.84 -5.03 -15.11
CA LYS A 16 29.01 -6.00 -16.22
C LYS A 16 27.78 -6.91 -16.41
N ASP A 17 27.03 -7.10 -15.34
CA ASP A 17 25.97 -8.09 -15.18
C ASP A 17 24.73 -7.47 -14.53
N ILE A 18 23.57 -8.07 -14.80
CA ILE A 18 22.27 -7.56 -14.34
C ILE A 18 22.15 -7.55 -12.80
N ASP A 19 22.87 -8.44 -12.13
CA ASP A 19 22.93 -8.54 -10.66
C ASP A 19 23.51 -7.28 -10.02
N SER A 20 24.31 -6.52 -10.77
CA SER A 20 24.89 -5.25 -10.32
C SER A 20 23.96 -4.04 -10.55
N LEU A 21 22.78 -4.24 -11.16
CA LEU A 21 21.81 -3.18 -11.42
C LEU A 21 21.33 -2.57 -10.11
N ARG A 22 21.41 -1.24 -10.02
CA ARG A 22 20.79 -0.43 -8.99
C ARG A 22 19.98 0.67 -9.63
N TYR A 23 18.88 1.03 -9.00
CA TYR A 23 18.03 2.11 -9.44
C TYR A 23 17.50 2.93 -8.27
N SER A 24 17.13 4.18 -8.55
CA SER A 24 16.32 4.99 -7.67
C SER A 24 15.45 5.95 -8.48
N ALA A 25 14.29 6.31 -7.94
CA ALA A 25 13.41 7.33 -8.52
C ALA A 25 12.55 7.98 -7.42
N THR A 26 12.11 9.20 -7.69
CA THR A 26 11.15 9.92 -6.86
C THR A 26 9.85 10.10 -7.63
N LEU A 27 8.73 9.66 -7.05
CA LEU A 27 7.39 9.96 -7.53
C LEU A 27 6.83 11.16 -6.78
N LYS A 28 6.32 12.14 -7.53
CA LYS A 28 5.67 13.34 -7.03
C LYS A 28 4.22 13.39 -7.51
N GLN A 29 3.33 13.75 -6.59
CA GLN A 29 1.89 13.91 -6.86
C GLN A 29 1.28 12.71 -7.59
N GLY A 30 1.65 11.50 -7.18
CA GLY A 30 1.09 10.26 -7.68
C GLY A 30 -0.42 10.24 -7.48
N ARG A 31 -1.14 9.88 -8.55
CA ARG A 31 -2.60 9.79 -8.56
C ARG A 31 -3.03 8.48 -9.19
N MET A 32 -4.04 7.87 -8.59
CA MET A 32 -4.65 6.66 -9.12
C MET A 32 -6.12 6.62 -8.68
N ASN A 33 -7.01 6.29 -9.62
CA ASN A 33 -8.38 5.97 -9.27
C ASN A 33 -8.45 4.59 -8.60
N TYR A 34 -9.44 4.37 -7.74
CA TYR A 34 -9.71 3.05 -7.14
C TYR A 34 -9.63 1.92 -8.17
N TRP A 35 -8.94 0.84 -7.82
CA TRP A 35 -8.82 -0.35 -8.65
C TRP A 35 -8.85 -1.60 -7.76
N GLU A 36 -9.90 -2.41 -7.93
CA GLU A 36 -10.11 -3.65 -7.16
C GLU A 36 -10.00 -3.43 -5.65
N LEU A 37 -8.99 -3.98 -4.98
CA LEU A 37 -8.80 -3.82 -3.53
C LEU A 37 -7.79 -2.71 -3.19
N ILE A 38 -7.40 -1.88 -4.14
CA ILE A 38 -6.48 -0.76 -3.93
C ILE A 38 -7.28 0.55 -3.91
N PRO A 39 -7.23 1.32 -2.81
CA PRO A 39 -7.91 2.60 -2.73
C PRO A 39 -7.32 3.58 -3.73
N GLY A 40 -8.15 4.52 -4.21
CA GLY A 40 -7.63 5.65 -4.96
C GLY A 40 -6.83 6.61 -4.07
N PHE A 41 -5.97 7.41 -4.69
CA PHE A 41 -5.17 8.44 -4.05
C PHE A 41 -4.83 9.57 -5.04
N HIS A 42 -4.47 10.74 -4.54
CA HIS A 42 -4.30 11.97 -5.32
C HIS A 42 -3.02 12.75 -4.99
N THR A 43 -2.41 12.52 -3.83
CA THR A 43 -1.25 13.30 -3.34
C THR A 43 -0.02 12.44 -3.02
N LEU A 44 0.04 11.22 -3.56
CA LEU A 44 1.07 10.25 -3.20
C LEU A 44 2.47 10.76 -3.55
N GLN A 45 3.38 10.70 -2.58
CA GLN A 45 4.80 10.92 -2.78
C GLN A 45 5.54 9.65 -2.43
N ALA A 46 6.46 9.22 -3.30
CA ALA A 46 7.28 8.06 -3.02
C ALA A 46 8.74 8.30 -3.41
N LYS A 47 9.66 7.71 -2.65
CA LYS A 47 11.06 7.55 -3.04
C LYS A 47 11.35 6.06 -3.07
N VAL A 48 11.74 5.54 -4.22
CA VAL A 48 12.05 4.13 -4.43
C VAL A 48 13.53 3.99 -4.72
N ALA A 49 14.19 2.99 -4.13
CA ALA A 49 15.54 2.61 -4.48
C ALA A 49 15.73 1.10 -4.29
N GLY A 50 16.49 0.46 -5.17
CA GLY A 50 16.66 -0.99 -5.11
C GLY A 50 17.65 -1.55 -6.11
N ASN A 51 17.67 -2.88 -6.15
CA ASN A 51 18.33 -3.71 -7.15
C ASN A 51 17.32 -4.77 -7.65
N ILE A 52 17.81 -5.79 -8.36
CA ILE A 52 16.95 -6.83 -8.93
C ILE A 52 16.28 -7.75 -7.89
N HIS A 53 16.82 -7.84 -6.68
CA HIS A 53 16.31 -8.73 -5.62
C HIS A 53 15.54 -7.98 -4.55
N LYS A 54 15.87 -6.71 -4.31
CA LYS A 54 15.33 -5.94 -3.18
C LYS A 54 15.11 -4.48 -3.54
N ALA A 55 13.94 -3.97 -3.17
CA ALA A 55 13.58 -2.57 -3.30
C ALA A 55 13.05 -2.03 -1.97
N ASN A 56 13.34 -0.77 -1.69
CA ASN A 56 12.79 -0.04 -0.56
C ASN A 56 12.05 1.18 -1.11
N ALA A 57 10.87 1.44 -0.58
CA ALA A 57 10.02 2.55 -0.96
C ALA A 57 9.59 3.30 0.29
N LYS A 58 9.93 4.59 0.37
CA LYS A 58 9.34 5.50 1.36
C LYS A 58 8.13 6.16 0.73
N VAL A 59 6.94 5.91 1.25
CA VAL A 59 5.68 6.38 0.70
C VAL A 59 5.01 7.30 1.71
N SER A 60 4.45 8.41 1.24
CA SER A 60 3.71 9.34 2.06
C SER A 60 2.51 9.93 1.32
N LEU A 61 1.46 10.21 2.09
CA LEU A 61 0.27 10.94 1.67
C LEU A 61 0.05 12.10 2.65
N LEU A 62 -0.39 13.23 2.12
CA LEU A 62 -0.74 14.41 2.91
C LEU A 62 -2.08 14.93 2.43
N ASP A 63 -3.00 15.16 3.36
CA ASP A 63 -4.34 15.70 3.13
C ASP A 63 -5.03 15.08 1.91
N ASP A 64 -5.23 13.76 1.96
CA ASP A 64 -5.87 13.00 0.88
C ASP A 64 -7.20 12.40 1.34
N THR A 65 -8.06 12.10 0.38
CA THR A 65 -9.28 11.33 0.59
C THR A 65 -9.18 10.09 -0.27
N LEU A 66 -9.16 8.93 0.38
CA LEU A 66 -8.98 7.63 -0.24
C LEU A 66 -10.34 7.01 -0.57
N PRO A 67 -10.81 7.06 -1.83
CA PRO A 67 -11.99 6.33 -2.24
C PRO A 67 -11.66 4.83 -2.25
N TYR A 68 -12.32 4.07 -1.39
CA TYR A 68 -12.09 2.63 -1.27
C TYR A 68 -13.30 1.82 -1.74
N GLY A 69 -13.89 2.26 -2.87
CA GLY A 69 -14.98 1.59 -3.55
C GLY A 69 -16.15 1.26 -2.60
N GLN A 70 -16.58 0.01 -2.64
CA GLN A 70 -17.65 -0.50 -1.76
C GLN A 70 -17.12 -1.09 -0.45
N VAL A 71 -15.80 -1.17 -0.23
CA VAL A 71 -15.22 -1.80 0.98
C VAL A 71 -15.61 -1.03 2.23
N PHE A 72 -15.67 0.30 2.16
CA PHE A 72 -16.05 1.17 3.26
C PHE A 72 -17.28 2.01 2.91
N GLN A 73 -18.05 2.37 3.93
CA GLN A 73 -19.30 3.15 3.79
C GLN A 73 -19.05 4.58 3.29
N ALA A 74 -17.85 5.12 3.49
CA ALA A 74 -17.47 6.45 3.04
C ALA A 74 -15.98 6.47 2.66
N PRO A 75 -15.55 7.39 1.79
CA PRO A 75 -14.14 7.62 1.51
C PRO A 75 -13.38 7.95 2.81
N LEU A 76 -12.18 7.38 2.95
CA LEU A 76 -11.35 7.53 4.14
C LEU A 76 -10.55 8.83 4.04
N ARG A 77 -10.70 9.71 5.03
CA ARG A 77 -9.97 10.98 5.06
C ARG A 77 -8.65 10.77 5.78
N VAL A 78 -7.55 11.11 5.12
CA VAL A 78 -6.20 10.97 5.66
C VAL A 78 -5.57 12.35 5.74
N ARG A 79 -5.22 12.79 6.96
CA ARG A 79 -4.40 13.99 7.15
C ARG A 79 -2.95 13.70 6.77
N GLN A 80 -2.44 12.55 7.23
CA GLN A 80 -1.09 12.12 6.91
C GLN A 80 -1.01 10.61 6.93
N ALA A 81 -0.31 10.02 5.97
CA ALA A 81 0.12 8.64 6.04
C ALA A 81 1.60 8.52 5.67
N GLN A 82 2.30 7.61 6.33
CA GLN A 82 3.70 7.31 6.06
C GLN A 82 3.94 5.81 6.19
N VAL A 83 4.63 5.24 5.21
CA VAL A 83 5.00 3.84 5.19
C VAL A 83 6.38 3.69 4.55
N ASP A 84 7.28 2.98 5.24
CA ASP A 84 8.54 2.52 4.67
C ASP A 84 8.35 1.03 4.30
N VAL A 85 8.23 0.76 3.00
CA VAL A 85 7.94 -0.57 2.45
C VAL A 85 9.22 -1.19 1.90
N VAL A 86 9.39 -2.49 2.12
CA VAL A 86 10.44 -3.30 1.53
C VAL A 86 9.81 -4.39 0.68
N TRP A 87 10.27 -4.53 -0.56
CA TRP A 87 10.00 -5.67 -1.43
C TRP A 87 11.27 -6.49 -1.55
N GLU A 88 11.21 -7.79 -1.28
CA GLU A 88 12.28 -8.74 -1.57
C GLU A 88 11.80 -9.93 -2.42
N ILE A 89 12.63 -10.36 -3.35
CA ILE A 89 12.42 -11.53 -4.21
C ILE A 89 13.48 -12.57 -3.85
N SER A 90 13.05 -13.81 -3.70
CA SER A 90 13.88 -14.98 -3.40
C SER A 90 13.52 -16.15 -4.30
N ASP A 91 14.26 -17.25 -4.16
CA ASP A 91 13.97 -18.48 -4.89
C ASP A 91 12.63 -19.12 -4.48
N ASP A 92 12.13 -18.83 -3.29
CA ASP A 92 10.90 -19.43 -2.74
C ASP A 92 9.65 -18.57 -2.96
N GLY A 93 9.81 -17.35 -3.48
CA GLY A 93 8.71 -16.41 -3.69
C GLY A 93 9.15 -14.96 -3.48
N TRP A 94 8.18 -14.09 -3.23
CA TRP A 94 8.46 -12.69 -2.90
C TRP A 94 7.67 -12.24 -1.67
N SER A 95 8.21 -11.25 -0.99
CA SER A 95 7.63 -10.67 0.22
C SER A 95 7.59 -9.16 0.11
N LEU A 96 6.52 -8.58 0.65
CA LEU A 96 6.33 -7.14 0.79
C LEU A 96 5.98 -6.83 2.24
N TRP A 97 6.77 -6.00 2.92
CA TRP A 97 6.52 -5.70 4.33
C TRP A 97 6.83 -4.25 4.68
N ALA A 98 6.25 -3.81 5.79
CA ALA A 98 6.58 -2.57 6.44
C ALA A 98 6.57 -2.80 7.95
N ASP A 99 7.69 -2.52 8.61
CA ASP A 99 7.81 -2.61 10.07
C ASP A 99 7.09 -1.46 10.78
N LYS A 100 6.79 -0.38 10.03
CA LYS A 100 6.04 0.77 10.52
C LYS A 100 5.17 1.39 9.43
N VAL A 101 3.88 1.43 9.73
CA VAL A 101 2.83 2.17 9.07
C VAL A 101 2.32 3.19 10.07
N SER A 102 2.19 4.46 9.67
CA SER A 102 1.54 5.48 10.47
C SER A 102 0.50 6.19 9.64
N VAL A 103 -0.72 6.29 10.16
CA VAL A 103 -1.84 7.00 9.53
C VAL A 103 -2.51 7.88 10.56
N ALA A 104 -2.66 9.16 10.24
CA ALA A 104 -3.45 10.10 10.99
C ALA A 104 -4.67 10.51 10.16
N THR A 105 -5.86 10.30 10.71
CA THR A 105 -7.12 10.78 10.17
C THR A 105 -7.69 11.87 11.08
N PRO A 106 -8.82 12.51 10.71
CA PRO A 106 -9.52 13.37 11.65
C PRO A 106 -10.02 12.66 12.91
N ASP A 107 -10.23 11.34 12.83
CA ASP A 107 -10.97 10.56 13.82
C ASP A 107 -10.10 9.53 14.55
N LEU A 108 -8.97 9.14 13.96
CA LEU A 108 -8.08 8.07 14.42
C LEU A 108 -6.61 8.43 14.23
N GLN A 109 -5.77 7.90 15.11
CA GLN A 109 -4.33 7.76 14.88
C GLN A 109 -3.98 6.27 14.89
N VAL A 110 -3.43 5.76 13.79
CA VAL A 110 -3.11 4.35 13.60
C VAL A 110 -1.61 4.17 13.47
N LEU A 111 -1.08 3.18 14.19
CA LEU A 111 0.26 2.66 14.04
C LEU A 111 0.17 1.17 13.74
N GLY A 112 1.01 0.66 12.84
CA GLY A 112 0.96 -0.76 12.52
C GLY A 112 2.19 -1.26 11.80
N ALA A 113 2.14 -2.55 11.48
CA ALA A 113 3.12 -3.24 10.67
C ALA A 113 2.41 -4.31 9.85
N PHE A 114 2.96 -4.67 8.69
CA PHE A 114 2.45 -5.78 7.91
C PHE A 114 3.57 -6.51 7.19
N LYS A 115 3.29 -7.77 6.86
CA LYS A 115 4.11 -8.60 5.97
C LYS A 115 3.17 -9.44 5.12
N LEU A 116 3.33 -9.31 3.81
CA LEU A 116 2.60 -10.05 2.80
C LEU A 116 3.58 -10.95 2.07
N ASP A 117 3.41 -12.26 2.23
CA ASP A 117 4.24 -13.29 1.62
C ASP A 117 3.51 -13.94 0.45
N PHE A 118 4.17 -14.05 -0.69
CA PHE A 118 3.71 -14.74 -1.89
C PHE A 118 4.67 -15.89 -2.24
N PRO A 119 4.54 -17.04 -1.56
CA PRO A 119 5.32 -18.22 -1.87
C PRO A 119 4.95 -18.82 -3.24
N LYS A 120 5.89 -19.45 -3.92
CA LYS A 120 5.65 -20.05 -5.26
C LYS A 120 4.64 -21.20 -5.26
N ASN A 121 4.64 -22.00 -4.19
CA ASN A 121 3.90 -23.27 -4.11
C ASN A 121 2.87 -23.30 -2.96
N ALA A 122 2.48 -22.13 -2.45
CA ALA A 122 1.48 -22.02 -1.39
C ALA A 122 0.64 -20.73 -1.58
N PRO A 123 -0.54 -20.63 -0.95
CA PRO A 123 -1.34 -19.41 -1.00
C PRO A 123 -0.61 -18.21 -0.39
N ALA A 124 -0.95 -17.01 -0.87
CA ALA A 124 -0.46 -15.78 -0.29
C ALA A 124 -0.95 -15.62 1.16
N PHE A 125 -0.10 -15.05 2.02
CA PHE A 125 -0.40 -14.87 3.43
C PHE A 125 -0.09 -13.45 3.90
N LEU A 126 -1.08 -12.81 4.53
CA LEU A 126 -0.97 -11.49 5.12
C LEU A 126 -0.90 -11.60 6.65
N SER A 127 0.23 -11.21 7.22
CA SER A 127 0.36 -10.91 8.65
C SER A 127 0.28 -9.40 8.84
N PHE A 128 -0.54 -8.94 9.78
CA PHE A 128 -0.60 -7.52 10.11
C PHE A 128 -0.86 -7.30 11.59
N TYR A 129 -0.40 -6.16 12.06
CA TYR A 129 -0.62 -5.65 13.40
C TYR A 129 -1.01 -4.17 13.30
N ALA A 130 -1.99 -3.73 14.09
CA ALA A 130 -2.40 -2.35 14.14
C ALA A 130 -2.89 -1.97 15.54
N GLU A 131 -2.43 -0.81 16.00
CA GLU A 131 -2.93 -0.08 17.16
C GLU A 131 -3.63 1.18 16.63
N ALA A 132 -4.77 1.52 17.22
CA ALA A 132 -5.53 2.71 16.84
C ALA A 132 -5.99 3.47 18.08
N ASP A 133 -5.59 4.73 18.17
CA ASP A 133 -6.08 5.69 19.15
C ASP A 133 -7.28 6.43 18.56
N LEU A 134 -8.40 6.39 19.29
CA LEU A 134 -9.66 6.99 18.87
C LEU A 134 -9.74 8.45 19.33
N LEU A 135 -9.87 9.37 18.38
CA LEU A 135 -10.04 10.80 18.63
C LEU A 135 -11.52 11.21 18.60
N ASP A 136 -12.31 10.60 17.70
CA ASP A 136 -13.77 10.82 17.61
C ASP A 136 -14.52 9.48 17.45
N ALA A 137 -15.14 9.03 18.55
CA ALA A 137 -15.92 7.79 18.57
C ALA A 137 -17.18 7.84 17.70
N GLY A 138 -17.74 9.02 17.46
CA GLY A 138 -18.93 9.21 16.63
C GLY A 138 -18.69 8.94 15.14
N GLN A 139 -17.42 8.85 14.71
CA GLN A 139 -17.04 8.58 13.31
C GLN A 139 -16.51 7.16 13.06
N THR A 140 -16.53 6.28 14.07
CA THR A 140 -16.06 4.89 13.97
C THR A 140 -16.71 4.08 12.83
N TRP A 141 -17.98 4.37 12.54
CA TRP A 141 -18.74 3.73 11.45
C TRP A 141 -18.06 3.81 10.08
N ARG A 142 -17.23 4.85 9.83
CA ARG A 142 -16.49 5.02 8.57
C ARG A 142 -15.41 3.96 8.35
N TYR A 143 -14.92 3.38 9.44
CA TYR A 143 -13.81 2.43 9.45
C TYR A 143 -14.28 0.98 9.60
N LEU A 144 -15.60 0.76 9.61
CA LEU A 144 -16.18 -0.57 9.54
C LEU A 144 -16.36 -0.97 8.06
N PRO A 145 -15.80 -2.12 7.64
CA PRO A 145 -16.04 -2.64 6.31
C PRO A 145 -17.53 -2.89 6.08
N THR A 146 -17.99 -2.69 4.85
CA THR A 146 -19.31 -3.18 4.46
C THR A 146 -19.24 -4.71 4.37
N CYS A 147 -20.25 -5.39 4.90
CA CYS A 147 -20.34 -6.85 4.79
C CYS A 147 -20.74 -7.23 3.36
N HIS A 148 -19.78 -7.38 2.47
CA HIS A 148 -19.95 -8.17 1.24
C HIS A 148 -19.11 -9.45 1.33
N GLY A 149 -19.64 -10.39 2.11
CA GLY A 149 -19.31 -11.81 2.00
C GLY A 149 -20.46 -12.54 1.34
N THR A 150 -20.53 -12.53 0.01
CA THR A 150 -21.29 -13.52 -0.78
C THR A 150 -20.63 -13.65 -2.15
N GLU A 151 -19.93 -14.75 -2.38
CA GLU A 151 -19.93 -15.40 -3.68
C GLU A 151 -21.30 -16.09 -3.80
N PRO A 152 -22.20 -15.66 -4.69
CA PRO A 152 -23.40 -16.42 -4.97
C PRO A 152 -23.05 -17.47 -6.03
N ASN A 153 -23.14 -18.73 -5.62
CA ASN A 153 -23.52 -19.86 -6.47
C ASN A 153 -22.41 -20.54 -7.34
N ARG A 154 -21.93 -21.69 -6.85
CA ARG A 154 -21.81 -22.89 -7.69
C ARG A 154 -22.15 -24.14 -6.87
N LEU A 155 -23.45 -24.33 -6.61
CA LEU A 155 -24.01 -25.67 -6.63
C LEU A 155 -24.53 -25.91 -8.05
N SER A 156 -23.94 -26.89 -8.73
CA SER A 156 -24.62 -27.63 -9.79
C SER A 156 -24.19 -29.07 -9.62
N ILE A 157 -25.20 -29.89 -9.35
CA ILE A 157 -25.22 -31.34 -9.43
C ILE A 157 -24.75 -31.75 -10.83
#